data_AF-A0A2J8IY66-F1
#
_entry.id   AF-A0A2J8IY66-F1
#
_cell.length_a   1.000
_cell.length_b   1.000
_cell.length_c   1.000
_cell.angle_alpha   90.00
_cell.angle_beta   90.00
_cell.angle_gamma   90.00
#
_symmetry.space_group_name_H-M   'P 1'
#
loop_
_entity.id
_entity.type
_entity.pdbx_description
1 polymer ?
#
loop_
_entity_poly.entity_id
_entity_poly.type
_entity_poly.pdbx_seq_one_letter_code
_entity_poly.pdbx_strand_id
1 'polypeptide(L)'
;MLKPLWRAAVAPTWPCSMPPRRLWDREAGTLQVLGALAVLWLGSVALIYLLWQVPRPPTWGQVQPKDVPRSWEHGSSPAWEPLEAEARQQRDSCQLVLVESIPQDLPSAAGSPSAQPLGQAWLQLLDTAQESVHMASYYWSLTGPDIGVNDSSSQLGEALLQKLQQLLGRNISLAVATSSPTLARTSTDLQVLAARGAHVRQVPMGRLTRGVLHSKFWVVDGRHIYMGSANMDWRSLTQVKELGAVIYNCSHLAQDLEKTFQTYWVLGVPKAVLPKTWPQNFSSHINRFQPFHGLFDGVPTTAYFSASPPALCPQGRTRDLEALLAVMGSAQEFIYASVMEYFPTTRFSHPPRYWPVLDNALRAAAFSKGVRVRLLVGCGLNTDPTMFPYLRSLQALSNPAANVSVDVKVFIVPVGNHSNIPFSRVNHSKFMVTEKAAYIGTSNWSEDYFSSTAGVGLVVTQSPGAQPAGATVQEQLRQLFERDWSSRYAVGLDGQAPGQDCVWQG
;
A
#
# COMPACT_ATOMS: atom_id res chain seq x y z
N MET A 1 -42.16 -11.27 43.58
CA MET A 1 -43.21 -12.30 43.67
C MET A 1 -43.72 -12.63 42.27
N LEU A 2 -43.84 -13.93 41.95
CA LEU A 2 -44.64 -14.58 40.89
C LEU A 2 -44.28 -14.39 39.38
N LYS A 3 -43.33 -15.22 38.90
CA LYS A 3 -43.39 -16.27 37.83
C LYS A 3 -44.69 -16.43 36.97
N PRO A 4 -44.67 -17.18 35.84
CA PRO A 4 -44.20 -16.84 34.47
C PRO A 4 -45.28 -17.20 33.40
N LEU A 5 -44.98 -17.09 32.09
CA LEU A 5 -45.74 -17.79 31.04
C LEU A 5 -44.79 -18.42 30.00
N TRP A 6 -44.72 -19.74 30.05
CA TRP A 6 -44.22 -20.61 28.99
C TRP A 6 -45.35 -20.89 28.00
N ARG A 7 -45.07 -20.90 26.69
CA ARG A 7 -45.70 -21.82 25.74
C ARG A 7 -44.71 -22.21 24.64
N ALA A 8 -44.53 -23.51 24.51
CA ALA A 8 -43.89 -24.19 23.39
C ALA A 8 -44.88 -24.36 22.23
N ALA A 9 -44.39 -24.33 20.99
CA ALA A 9 -45.00 -24.96 19.81
C ALA A 9 -43.92 -25.11 18.71
N VAL A 10 -43.40 -26.31 18.48
CA VAL A 10 -43.74 -27.25 17.38
C VAL A 10 -43.10 -26.87 16.03
N ALA A 11 -42.21 -27.76 15.57
CA ALA A 11 -41.59 -27.75 14.24
C ALA A 11 -42.57 -28.25 13.16
N PRO A 12 -42.48 -27.77 11.90
CA PRO A 12 -43.04 -28.44 10.75
C PRO A 12 -41.97 -29.16 9.91
N THR A 13 -42.33 -30.38 9.55
CA THR A 13 -41.66 -31.33 8.66
C THR A 13 -41.76 -30.92 7.19
N TRP A 14 -40.77 -31.36 6.41
CA TRP A 14 -40.67 -31.23 4.95
C TRP A 14 -41.71 -32.09 4.22
N PRO A 15 -42.14 -31.69 3.01
CA PRO A 15 -42.63 -32.61 1.99
C PRO A 15 -41.64 -32.79 0.83
N CYS A 16 -41.49 -34.05 0.41
CA CYS A 16 -40.70 -34.51 -0.73
C CYS A 16 -41.40 -34.33 -2.09
N SER A 17 -40.56 -34.35 -3.13
CA SER A 17 -40.76 -34.84 -4.51
C SER A 17 -41.41 -33.96 -5.59
N MET A 18 -40.61 -33.65 -6.61
CA MET A 18 -40.99 -33.19 -7.96
C MET A 18 -40.35 -34.15 -8.98
N PRO A 19 -40.98 -34.41 -10.15
CA PRO A 19 -40.58 -35.49 -11.07
C PRO A 19 -39.42 -35.09 -12.02
N PRO A 20 -38.71 -36.06 -12.64
CA PRO A 20 -37.52 -35.80 -13.43
C PRO A 20 -37.84 -35.27 -14.84
N ARG A 21 -37.13 -34.22 -15.27
CA ARG A 21 -37.13 -33.73 -16.67
C ARG A 21 -36.34 -34.69 -17.57
N ARG A 22 -36.88 -34.93 -18.77
CA ARG A 22 -36.36 -35.83 -19.81
C ARG A 22 -35.01 -35.35 -20.36
N LEU A 23 -34.14 -36.31 -20.67
CA LEU A 23 -32.75 -36.16 -21.12
C LEU A 23 -32.57 -35.76 -22.60
N TRP A 24 -33.63 -35.40 -23.33
CA TRP A 24 -33.57 -35.22 -24.79
C TRP A 24 -33.45 -33.76 -25.28
N ASP A 25 -33.58 -32.76 -24.41
CA ASP A 25 -33.48 -31.34 -24.81
C ASP A 25 -32.05 -30.76 -24.78
N ARG A 26 -31.06 -31.53 -24.30
CA ARG A 26 -29.67 -31.05 -24.14
C ARG A 26 -28.78 -31.31 -25.36
N GLU A 27 -29.10 -32.31 -26.18
CA GLU A 27 -28.30 -32.67 -27.36
C GLU A 27 -28.58 -31.76 -28.56
N ALA A 28 -29.83 -31.31 -28.75
CA ALA A 28 -30.22 -30.43 -29.85
C ALA A 28 -29.58 -29.02 -29.78
N GLY A 29 -29.46 -28.45 -28.58
CA GLY A 29 -28.81 -27.15 -28.37
C GLY A 29 -27.29 -27.20 -28.56
N THR A 30 -26.66 -28.35 -28.25
CA THR A 30 -25.20 -28.51 -28.35
C THR A 30 -24.75 -28.61 -29.81
N LEU A 31 -25.56 -29.25 -30.68
CA LEU A 31 -25.30 -29.33 -32.12
C LEU A 31 -25.45 -27.96 -32.84
N GLN A 32 -26.40 -27.11 -32.43
CA GLN A 32 -26.55 -25.76 -33.00
C GLN A 32 -25.38 -24.83 -32.62
N VAL A 33 -24.86 -24.94 -31.40
CA VAL A 33 -23.70 -24.12 -30.96
C VAL A 33 -22.41 -24.57 -31.64
N LEU A 34 -22.19 -25.87 -31.83
CA LEU A 34 -21.03 -26.39 -32.57
C LEU A 34 -21.08 -26.00 -34.06
N GLY A 35 -22.27 -26.00 -34.68
CA GLY A 35 -22.46 -25.52 -36.05
C GLY A 35 -22.14 -24.03 -36.22
N ALA A 36 -22.58 -23.18 -35.28
CA ALA A 36 -22.30 -21.75 -35.31
C ALA A 36 -20.79 -21.42 -35.11
N LEU A 37 -20.11 -22.17 -34.24
CA LEU A 37 -18.68 -22.01 -34.01
C LEU A 37 -17.84 -22.44 -35.22
N ALA A 38 -18.24 -23.49 -35.94
CA ALA A 38 -17.56 -23.93 -37.17
C ALA A 38 -17.66 -22.91 -38.31
N VAL A 39 -18.82 -22.25 -38.48
CA VAL A 39 -19.03 -21.20 -39.49
C VAL A 39 -18.20 -19.95 -39.17
N LEU A 40 -18.12 -19.55 -37.89
CA LEU A 40 -17.28 -18.43 -37.45
C LEU A 40 -15.78 -18.69 -37.65
N TRP A 41 -15.33 -19.94 -37.48
CA TRP A 41 -13.94 -20.33 -37.70
C TRP A 41 -13.56 -20.37 -39.19
N LEU A 42 -14.46 -20.83 -40.06
CA LEU A 42 -14.22 -20.80 -41.51
C LEU A 42 -14.20 -19.36 -42.06
N GLY A 43 -15.03 -18.47 -41.50
CA GLY A 43 -15.04 -17.04 -41.84
C GLY A 43 -13.76 -16.29 -41.44
N SER A 44 -13.18 -16.61 -40.27
CA SER A 44 -11.95 -15.96 -39.80
C SER A 44 -10.71 -16.40 -40.58
N VAL A 45 -10.63 -17.67 -40.98
CA VAL A 45 -9.54 -18.19 -41.81
C VAL A 45 -9.58 -17.59 -43.23
N ALA A 46 -10.77 -17.41 -43.82
CA ALA A 46 -10.93 -16.77 -45.12
C ALA A 46 -10.50 -15.28 -45.10
N LEU A 47 -10.80 -14.55 -44.02
CA LEU A 47 -10.42 -13.14 -43.86
C LEU A 47 -8.90 -12.97 -43.70
N ILE A 48 -8.24 -13.88 -42.99
CA ILE A 48 -6.78 -13.89 -42.84
C ILE A 48 -6.09 -14.19 -44.18
N TYR A 49 -6.64 -15.13 -44.97
CA TYR A 49 -6.10 -15.45 -46.29
C TYR A 49 -6.24 -14.28 -47.27
N LEU A 50 -7.35 -13.53 -47.22
CA LEU A 50 -7.57 -12.33 -48.02
C LEU A 50 -6.66 -11.16 -47.62
N LEU A 51 -6.39 -10.98 -46.33
CA LEU A 51 -5.48 -9.92 -45.84
C LEU A 51 -4.00 -10.22 -46.12
N TRP A 52 -3.63 -11.49 -46.32
CA TRP A 52 -2.26 -11.88 -46.67
C TRP A 52 -1.93 -11.57 -48.15
N GLN A 53 -2.92 -11.43 -49.03
CA GLN A 53 -2.70 -11.20 -50.47
C GLN A 53 -2.49 -9.73 -50.87
N VAL A 54 -2.42 -8.79 -49.91
CA VAL A 54 -2.19 -7.37 -50.20
C VAL A 54 -0.69 -7.05 -50.19
N PRO A 55 -0.09 -6.59 -51.31
CA PRO A 55 1.33 -6.19 -51.35
C PRO A 55 1.57 -4.90 -50.55
N ARG A 56 2.66 -4.85 -49.77
CA ARG A 56 3.12 -3.63 -49.08
C ARG A 56 3.77 -2.64 -50.08
N PRO A 57 3.61 -1.32 -49.91
CA PRO A 57 4.21 -0.33 -50.81
C PRO A 57 5.73 -0.16 -50.56
N PRO A 58 6.52 0.26 -51.58
CA PRO A 58 7.97 0.30 -51.51
C PRO A 58 8.50 1.60 -50.89
N THR A 59 9.66 1.48 -50.24
CA THR A 59 10.48 2.56 -49.71
C THR A 59 11.33 3.24 -50.80
N TRP A 60 11.32 4.57 -50.82
CA TRP A 60 12.19 5.47 -51.61
C TRP A 60 12.71 6.48 -50.58
N GLY A 61 13.98 6.82 -50.38
CA GLY A 61 15.21 6.77 -51.17
C GLY A 61 15.81 8.18 -51.10
N GLN A 62 17.10 8.27 -50.78
CA GLN A 62 17.84 9.48 -50.41
C GLN A 62 17.78 10.61 -51.46
N VAL A 63 17.79 11.86 -50.98
CA VAL A 63 18.08 13.05 -51.77
C VAL A 63 19.25 13.81 -51.13
N GLN A 64 20.35 13.95 -51.88
CA GLN A 64 21.45 14.89 -51.65
C GLN A 64 21.14 16.26 -52.27
N PRO A 65 21.81 17.34 -51.82
CA PRO A 65 22.11 18.50 -52.67
C PRO A 65 23.62 18.73 -52.88
N LYS A 66 23.92 19.36 -54.03
CA LYS A 66 25.21 19.59 -54.71
C LYS A 66 26.17 20.62 -54.07
N ASP A 67 27.46 20.39 -54.32
CA ASP A 67 28.70 21.24 -54.34
C ASP A 67 28.55 22.67 -54.94
N VAL A 68 29.34 23.76 -54.71
CA VAL A 68 30.72 24.12 -54.22
C VAL A 68 30.84 25.70 -54.29
N PRO A 69 31.87 26.48 -53.79
CA PRO A 69 33.27 26.15 -53.51
C PRO A 69 33.97 26.60 -52.20
N ARG A 70 34.99 25.79 -51.90
CA ARG A 70 36.24 25.88 -51.12
C ARG A 70 36.84 27.25 -50.72
N SER A 71 37.30 27.30 -49.47
CA SER A 71 38.68 27.67 -49.11
C SER A 71 39.15 26.94 -47.83
N TRP A 72 40.32 26.29 -47.94
CA TRP A 72 41.30 25.69 -47.00
C TRP A 72 41.20 26.12 -45.50
N GLU A 73 41.42 25.31 -44.46
CA GLU A 73 42.60 24.47 -44.17
C GLU A 73 42.37 23.59 -42.88
N HIS A 74 43.00 22.40 -42.86
CA HIS A 74 43.39 21.46 -41.77
C HIS A 74 42.65 21.31 -40.42
N GLY A 75 42.31 20.05 -40.06
CA GLY A 75 42.31 19.58 -38.66
C GLY A 75 41.33 18.44 -38.29
N SER A 76 41.82 17.19 -38.33
CA SER A 76 41.52 16.02 -37.47
C SER A 76 40.06 15.71 -37.01
N SER A 77 39.54 14.53 -37.41
CA SER A 77 38.42 13.85 -36.73
C SER A 77 38.77 13.43 -35.29
N PRO A 78 37.76 13.23 -34.42
CA PRO A 78 37.18 11.90 -34.27
C PRO A 78 35.65 11.86 -34.24
N ALA A 79 35.13 10.72 -34.69
CA ALA A 79 33.76 10.27 -34.50
C ALA A 79 33.54 9.74 -33.07
N TRP A 80 32.26 9.67 -32.69
CA TRP A 80 31.66 9.12 -31.44
C TRP A 80 31.32 10.12 -30.33
N GLU A 81 30.29 10.93 -30.53
CA GLU A 81 29.39 11.36 -29.45
C GLU A 81 27.96 11.42 -30.01
N PRO A 82 27.07 10.50 -29.59
CA PRO A 82 25.91 10.97 -28.82
C PRO A 82 25.48 9.97 -27.72
N LEU A 83 26.40 9.51 -26.88
CA LEU A 83 26.08 8.66 -25.71
C LEU A 83 26.38 9.31 -24.35
N GLU A 84 27.12 10.43 -24.32
CA GLU A 84 27.45 11.11 -23.06
C GLU A 84 26.45 12.22 -22.67
N ALA A 85 25.58 12.64 -23.58
CA ALA A 85 24.56 13.66 -23.31
C ALA A 85 23.38 13.12 -22.46
N GLU A 86 23.15 11.80 -22.43
CA GLU A 86 22.20 11.15 -21.51
C GLU A 86 22.86 10.75 -20.17
N ALA A 87 24.19 10.78 -20.07
CA ALA A 87 24.94 10.35 -18.89
C ALA A 87 25.19 11.46 -17.85
N ARG A 88 24.76 12.70 -18.12
CA ARG A 88 24.85 13.85 -17.19
C ARG A 88 23.52 14.24 -16.55
N GLN A 89 22.54 13.33 -16.49
CA GLN A 89 21.53 13.40 -15.43
C GLN A 89 22.26 13.10 -14.12
N GLN A 90 22.43 14.14 -13.30
CA GLN A 90 22.93 14.04 -11.95
C GLN A 90 22.10 12.96 -11.23
N ARG A 91 22.65 11.74 -11.13
CA ARG A 91 21.96 10.61 -10.51
C ARG A 91 21.70 11.02 -9.07
N ASP A 92 20.44 11.28 -8.74
CA ASP A 92 20.01 11.42 -7.35
C ASP A 92 20.54 10.19 -6.60
N SER A 93 21.54 10.40 -5.74
CA SER A 93 21.99 9.38 -4.79
C SER A 93 20.99 9.38 -3.65
N CYS A 94 19.86 8.75 -3.89
CA CYS A 94 18.80 8.62 -2.91
C CYS A 94 19.28 7.78 -1.72
N GLN A 95 18.62 7.94 -0.59
CA GLN A 95 18.81 7.09 0.59
C GLN A 95 17.43 6.66 1.08
N LEU A 96 17.27 5.40 1.46
CA LEU A 96 16.02 4.90 2.06
C LEU A 96 16.30 4.31 3.43
N VAL A 97 15.57 4.82 4.42
CA VAL A 97 15.64 4.35 5.80
C VAL A 97 14.29 3.77 6.20
N LEU A 98 14.28 2.51 6.65
CA LEU A 98 13.09 1.93 7.27
C LEU A 98 12.89 2.56 8.64
N VAL A 99 11.63 2.91 8.94
CA VAL A 99 11.23 3.50 10.21
C VAL A 99 10.14 2.67 10.86
N GLU A 100 10.19 2.55 12.17
CA GLU A 100 9.16 1.85 12.94
C GLU A 100 8.89 2.54 14.28
N SER A 101 7.68 2.38 14.79
CA SER A 101 7.40 2.58 16.20
C SER A 101 7.18 1.22 16.85
N ILE A 102 7.77 1.05 18.03
CA ILE A 102 7.50 -0.08 18.90
C ILE A 102 6.76 0.48 20.11
N PRO A 103 5.57 -0.04 20.47
CA PRO A 103 4.85 0.38 21.65
C PRO A 103 5.76 0.35 22.87
N GLN A 104 5.66 1.37 23.73
CA GLN A 104 6.42 1.42 24.98
C GLN A 104 6.23 0.13 25.79
N ASP A 105 7.26 -0.26 26.53
CA ASP A 105 7.27 -1.46 27.36
C ASP A 105 7.07 -2.77 26.59
N LEU A 106 7.33 -2.77 25.28
CA LEU A 106 7.36 -3.98 24.43
C LEU A 106 8.82 -4.41 24.15
N PRO A 107 9.49 -5.10 25.08
CA PRO A 107 10.89 -5.46 24.93
C PRO A 107 11.10 -6.39 23.73
N SER A 108 12.07 -6.06 22.90
CA SER A 108 12.67 -6.98 21.94
C SER A 108 13.86 -7.70 22.58
N ALA A 109 14.20 -8.90 22.10
CA ALA A 109 15.40 -9.58 22.55
C ALA A 109 16.64 -8.74 22.24
N ALA A 110 17.65 -8.74 23.12
CA ALA A 110 18.88 -7.99 22.90
C ALA A 110 19.54 -8.38 21.57
N GLY A 111 19.97 -7.38 20.79
CA GLY A 111 20.54 -7.59 19.45
C GLY A 111 19.53 -7.90 18.34
N SER A 112 18.22 -7.84 18.62
CA SER A 112 17.20 -7.96 17.57
C SER A 112 17.33 -6.85 16.53
N PRO A 113 17.06 -7.13 15.24
CA PRO A 113 16.98 -6.09 14.20
C PRO A 113 16.00 -4.98 14.60
N SER A 114 16.35 -3.72 14.35
CA SER A 114 15.43 -2.60 14.55
C SER A 114 15.57 -1.57 13.43
N ALA A 115 14.43 -1.02 13.01
CA ALA A 115 14.40 0.14 12.14
C ALA A 115 14.63 1.43 12.97
N GLN A 116 14.80 2.55 12.28
CA GLN A 116 14.95 3.83 12.96
C GLN A 116 13.64 4.21 13.67
N PRO A 117 13.67 4.74 14.91
CA PRO A 117 12.47 5.16 15.62
C PRO A 117 11.67 6.22 14.83
N LEU A 118 10.39 5.92 14.56
CA LEU A 118 9.51 6.73 13.70
C LEU A 118 9.45 8.20 14.12
N GLY A 119 9.19 8.49 15.40
CA GLY A 119 9.08 9.87 15.86
C GLY A 119 10.39 10.66 15.73
N GLN A 120 11.54 10.01 15.94
CA GLN A 120 12.84 10.64 15.71
C GLN A 120 13.08 10.91 14.23
N ALA A 121 12.76 9.94 13.36
CA ALA A 121 12.91 10.09 11.91
C ALA A 121 12.02 11.21 11.37
N TRP A 122 10.79 11.37 11.87
CA TRP A 122 9.91 12.48 11.53
C TRP A 122 10.46 13.83 11.95
N LEU A 123 10.98 13.96 13.18
CA LEU A 123 11.60 15.20 13.64
C LEU A 123 12.81 15.58 12.78
N GLN A 124 13.65 14.60 12.45
CA GLN A 124 14.82 14.78 11.57
C GLN A 124 14.40 15.16 10.13
N LEU A 125 13.35 14.54 9.58
CA LEU A 125 12.83 14.91 8.27
C LEU A 125 12.28 16.34 8.24
N LEU A 126 11.66 16.81 9.32
CA LEU A 126 11.24 18.21 9.43
C LEU A 126 12.43 19.16 9.61
N ASP A 127 13.54 18.70 10.19
CA ASP A 127 14.79 19.49 10.26
C ASP A 127 15.42 19.74 8.90
N THR A 128 15.19 18.86 7.91
CA THR A 128 15.69 19.07 6.55
C THR A 128 14.89 20.09 5.75
N ALA A 129 13.68 20.45 6.20
CA ALA A 129 12.77 21.32 5.45
C ALA A 129 13.33 22.75 5.32
N GLN A 130 13.32 23.28 4.10
CA GLN A 130 13.78 24.63 3.75
C GLN A 130 12.69 25.48 3.11
N GLU A 131 11.76 24.88 2.38
CA GLU A 131 10.78 25.60 1.56
C GLU A 131 9.35 25.16 1.82
N SER A 132 9.09 23.84 1.82
CA SER A 132 7.73 23.31 1.87
C SER A 132 7.62 21.91 2.45
N VAL A 133 6.48 21.64 3.09
CA VAL A 133 6.07 20.32 3.56
C VAL A 133 4.62 20.09 3.13
N HIS A 134 4.40 19.07 2.30
CA HIS A 134 3.08 18.64 1.85
C HIS A 134 2.72 17.31 2.50
N MET A 135 1.59 17.25 3.21
CA MET A 135 1.17 16.07 3.97
C MET A 135 -0.18 15.55 3.52
N ALA A 136 -0.24 14.28 3.13
CA ALA A 136 -1.48 13.52 3.06
C ALA A 136 -1.66 12.74 4.37
N SER A 137 -2.84 12.84 4.98
CA SER A 137 -3.10 12.27 6.31
C SER A 137 -4.55 11.85 6.47
N TYR A 138 -4.82 10.85 7.33
CA TYR A 138 -6.20 10.43 7.59
C TYR A 138 -6.90 11.32 8.62
N TYR A 139 -6.28 11.48 9.79
CA TYR A 139 -6.74 12.33 10.87
C TYR A 139 -5.54 12.80 11.69
N TRP A 140 -5.77 13.76 12.59
CA TRP A 140 -4.77 14.37 13.47
C TRP A 140 -5.21 14.27 14.94
N SER A 141 -4.32 13.84 15.82
CA SER A 141 -4.51 13.68 17.27
C SER A 141 -3.13 13.58 17.94
N LEU A 142 -2.31 14.61 17.81
CA LEU A 142 -0.92 14.66 18.25
C LEU A 142 -0.77 14.99 19.74
N THR A 143 -1.84 15.36 20.43
CA THR A 143 -1.78 15.70 21.86
C THR A 143 -2.65 14.76 22.70
N GLY A 144 -2.25 14.54 23.96
CA GLY A 144 -3.08 13.79 24.91
C GLY A 144 -4.50 14.37 25.07
N PRO A 145 -4.63 15.70 25.25
CA PRO A 145 -5.93 16.37 25.36
C PRO A 145 -6.90 16.14 24.18
N ASP A 146 -6.42 15.89 22.95
CA ASP A 146 -7.28 15.64 21.78
C ASP A 146 -8.25 14.45 22.00
N ILE A 147 -7.85 13.51 22.86
CA ILE A 147 -8.62 12.33 23.25
C ILE A 147 -8.91 12.27 24.75
N GLY A 148 -8.69 13.36 25.48
CA GLY A 148 -8.94 13.43 26.93
C GLY A 148 -8.01 12.57 27.78
N VAL A 149 -6.80 12.26 27.27
CA VAL A 149 -5.79 11.49 27.99
C VAL A 149 -4.69 12.42 28.50
N ASN A 150 -4.27 12.23 29.75
CA ASN A 150 -3.11 12.89 30.33
C ASN A 150 -2.04 11.81 30.62
N ASP A 151 -1.10 11.65 29.70
CA ASP A 151 -0.07 10.61 29.77
C ASP A 151 1.24 11.11 29.18
N SER A 152 2.37 10.82 29.82
CA SER A 152 3.69 11.27 29.34
C SER A 152 4.07 10.75 27.95
N SER A 153 3.46 9.64 27.50
CA SER A 153 3.69 9.08 26.18
C SER A 153 3.12 9.92 25.02
N SER A 154 2.34 10.99 25.29
CA SER A 154 1.92 11.97 24.28
C SER A 154 2.99 13.03 23.98
N GLN A 155 4.01 13.20 24.84
CA GLN A 155 5.00 14.28 24.73
C GLN A 155 5.71 14.33 23.37
N LEU A 156 5.96 13.16 22.75
CA LEU A 156 6.59 13.10 21.44
C LEU A 156 5.67 13.63 20.32
N GLY A 157 4.36 13.38 20.42
CA GLY A 157 3.37 13.96 19.50
C GLY A 157 3.24 15.47 19.69
N GLU A 158 3.24 15.93 20.94
CA GLU A 158 3.21 17.37 21.26
C GLU A 158 4.46 18.09 20.75
N ALA A 159 5.64 17.48 20.90
CA ALA A 159 6.89 18.00 20.35
C ALA A 159 6.85 18.06 18.81
N LEU A 160 6.24 17.07 18.15
CA LEU A 160 6.05 17.09 16.70
C LEU A 160 5.12 18.24 16.28
N LEU A 161 4.00 18.45 16.97
CA LEU A 161 3.09 19.57 16.71
C LEU A 161 3.80 20.91 16.91
N GLN A 162 4.63 21.04 17.94
CA GLN A 162 5.45 22.24 18.15
C GLN A 162 6.46 22.44 17.01
N LYS A 163 7.12 21.37 16.55
CA LYS A 163 8.07 21.43 15.41
C LYS A 163 7.39 21.96 14.15
N LEU A 164 6.18 21.49 13.84
CA LEU A 164 5.41 21.98 12.69
C LEU A 164 5.05 23.47 12.81
N GLN A 165 4.69 23.94 14.02
CA GLN A 165 4.47 25.36 14.27
C GLN A 165 5.76 26.19 14.11
N GLN A 166 6.92 25.65 14.46
CA GLN A 166 8.22 26.31 14.27
C GLN A 166 8.60 26.44 12.80
N LEU A 167 8.27 25.44 11.95
CA LEU A 167 8.49 25.54 10.49
C LEU A 167 7.73 26.74 9.91
N LEU A 168 6.46 26.91 10.28
CA LEU A 168 5.65 28.06 9.86
C LEU A 168 6.28 29.39 10.31
N GLY A 169 6.81 29.45 11.54
CA GLY A 169 7.53 30.63 12.03
C GLY A 169 8.83 30.94 11.29
N ARG A 170 9.40 29.96 10.59
CA ARG A 170 10.57 30.10 9.69
C ARG A 170 10.18 30.38 8.24
N ASN A 171 8.90 30.66 7.95
CA ASN A 171 8.34 30.84 6.61
C ASN A 171 8.43 29.61 5.70
N ILE A 172 8.49 28.40 6.27
CA ILE A 172 8.38 27.16 5.51
C ILE A 172 6.89 26.86 5.29
N SER A 173 6.49 26.65 4.05
CA SER A 173 5.10 26.37 3.68
C SER A 173 4.65 25.00 4.21
N LEU A 174 3.48 24.92 4.81
CA LEU A 174 2.86 23.66 5.23
C LEU A 174 1.50 23.50 4.57
N ALA A 175 1.35 22.49 3.72
CA ALA A 175 0.10 22.14 3.07
C ALA A 175 -0.38 20.75 3.53
N VAL A 176 -1.61 20.65 4.02
CA VAL A 176 -2.18 19.40 4.55
C VAL A 176 -3.45 19.05 3.81
N ALA A 177 -3.45 17.90 3.13
CA ALA A 177 -4.65 17.23 2.65
C ALA A 177 -5.08 16.18 3.69
N THR A 178 -6.29 16.33 4.24
CA THR A 178 -6.82 15.45 5.29
C THR A 178 -8.21 14.93 4.94
N SER A 179 -8.62 13.81 5.51
CA SER A 179 -9.91 13.17 5.19
C SER A 179 -11.11 13.96 5.71
N SER A 180 -12.17 14.01 4.89
CA SER A 180 -13.53 14.27 5.33
C SER A 180 -14.44 13.15 4.80
N PRO A 181 -15.04 12.31 5.67
CA PRO A 181 -15.06 12.43 7.14
C PRO A 181 -13.70 12.10 7.81
N THR A 182 -13.50 12.62 9.03
CA THR A 182 -12.35 12.35 9.92
C THR A 182 -12.81 11.59 11.17
N LEU A 183 -11.91 10.79 11.77
CA LEU A 183 -12.12 10.13 13.07
C LEU A 183 -11.88 11.07 14.25
N ALA A 184 -10.91 11.98 14.14
CA ALA A 184 -10.55 12.89 15.22
C ALA A 184 -11.38 14.19 15.13
N ARG A 185 -12.65 14.12 15.55
CA ARG A 185 -13.59 15.26 15.48
C ARG A 185 -13.32 16.35 16.51
N THR A 186 -12.65 15.99 17.60
CA THR A 186 -12.37 16.88 18.75
C THR A 186 -10.97 17.47 18.72
N SER A 187 -10.09 16.99 17.84
CA SER A 187 -8.72 17.49 17.79
C SER A 187 -8.65 18.94 17.34
N THR A 188 -7.70 19.67 17.94
CA THR A 188 -7.44 21.08 17.64
C THR A 188 -6.15 21.31 16.82
N ASP A 189 -5.40 20.25 16.51
CA ASP A 189 -4.09 20.32 15.88
C ASP A 189 -4.07 21.13 14.59
N LEU A 190 -4.98 20.79 13.67
CA LEU A 190 -5.04 21.44 12.36
C LEU A 190 -5.53 22.88 12.46
N GLN A 191 -6.40 23.20 13.42
CA GLN A 191 -6.85 24.56 13.70
C GLN A 191 -5.69 25.40 14.22
N VAL A 192 -4.87 24.86 15.12
CA VAL A 192 -3.66 25.54 15.64
C VAL A 192 -2.64 25.78 14.53
N LEU A 193 -2.40 24.80 13.66
CA LEU A 193 -1.51 24.96 12.51
C LEU A 193 -2.05 25.98 11.48
N ALA A 194 -3.34 25.92 11.16
CA ALA A 194 -3.97 26.86 10.25
C ALA A 194 -3.94 28.31 10.78
N ALA A 195 -4.13 28.49 12.09
CA ALA A 195 -4.01 29.80 12.74
C ALA A 195 -2.59 30.39 12.64
N ARG A 196 -1.57 29.55 12.39
CA ARG A 196 -0.19 29.95 12.13
C ARG A 196 0.20 29.98 10.65
N GLY A 197 -0.77 29.86 9.74
CA GLY A 197 -0.55 29.99 8.29
C GLY A 197 -0.41 28.68 7.52
N ALA A 198 -0.61 27.51 8.15
CA ALA A 198 -0.70 26.27 7.39
C ALA A 198 -1.94 26.25 6.48
N HIS A 199 -1.79 25.74 5.27
CA HIS A 199 -2.90 25.52 4.36
C HIS A 199 -3.49 24.13 4.57
N VAL A 200 -4.70 24.06 5.13
CA VAL A 200 -5.39 22.79 5.39
C VAL A 200 -6.57 22.62 4.44
N ARG A 201 -6.63 21.49 3.73
CA ARG A 201 -7.76 21.09 2.88
C ARG A 201 -8.36 19.78 3.37
N GLN A 202 -9.63 19.83 3.72
CA GLN A 202 -10.44 18.65 3.98
C GLN A 202 -10.96 18.09 2.65
N VAL A 203 -10.59 16.86 2.32
CA VAL A 203 -10.96 16.20 1.07
C VAL A 203 -12.24 15.38 1.30
N PRO A 204 -13.38 15.71 0.66
CA PRO A 204 -14.68 15.11 0.96
C PRO A 204 -14.84 13.71 0.33
N MET A 205 -14.00 12.76 0.76
CA MET A 205 -13.92 11.39 0.25
C MET A 205 -15.23 10.61 0.39
N GLY A 206 -16.00 10.87 1.45
CA GLY A 206 -17.32 10.26 1.60
C GLY A 206 -18.27 10.59 0.44
N ARG A 207 -18.17 11.80 -0.12
CA ARG A 207 -18.92 12.22 -1.31
C ARG A 207 -18.27 11.74 -2.61
N LEU A 208 -16.94 11.79 -2.68
CA LEU A 208 -16.20 11.54 -3.92
C LEU A 208 -16.13 10.06 -4.29
N THR A 209 -15.86 9.19 -3.30
CA THR A 209 -15.59 7.76 -3.52
C THR A 209 -16.33 6.86 -2.53
N ARG A 210 -17.10 7.44 -1.59
CA ARG A 210 -17.73 6.73 -0.46
C ARG A 210 -16.72 6.11 0.53
N GLY A 211 -15.45 6.49 0.44
CA GLY A 211 -14.39 6.06 1.35
C GLY A 211 -13.82 7.22 2.18
N VAL A 212 -12.56 7.08 2.59
CA VAL A 212 -11.79 8.08 3.34
C VAL A 212 -10.44 8.36 2.68
N LEU A 213 -9.77 9.44 3.06
CA LEU A 213 -8.36 9.66 2.69
C LEU A 213 -7.49 8.91 3.71
N HIS A 214 -6.99 7.72 3.36
CA HIS A 214 -6.18 6.89 4.25
C HIS A 214 -4.68 6.92 3.93
N SER A 215 -4.27 7.67 2.90
CA SER A 215 -2.87 7.96 2.60
C SER A 215 -2.17 8.67 3.75
N LYS A 216 -0.95 8.24 4.06
CA LYS A 216 -0.08 8.81 5.11
C LYS A 216 1.32 8.97 4.53
N PHE A 217 1.58 10.12 3.95
CA PHE A 217 2.88 10.42 3.39
C PHE A 217 3.15 11.91 3.41
N TRP A 218 4.44 12.26 3.44
CA TRP A 218 4.92 13.63 3.36
C TRP A 218 5.82 13.78 2.14
N VAL A 219 5.75 14.93 1.49
CA VAL A 219 6.74 15.39 0.50
C VAL A 219 7.35 16.66 1.06
N VAL A 220 8.66 16.67 1.26
CA VAL A 220 9.42 17.80 1.83
C VAL A 220 10.34 18.35 0.75
N ASP A 221 10.19 19.65 0.47
CA ASP A 221 10.94 20.41 -0.53
C ASP A 221 10.97 19.79 -1.94
N GLY A 222 9.98 18.96 -2.27
CA GLY A 222 9.98 18.18 -3.52
C GLY A 222 11.19 17.25 -3.66
N ARG A 223 11.83 16.88 -2.55
CA ARG A 223 13.12 16.15 -2.51
C ARG A 223 13.13 14.97 -1.55
N HIS A 224 12.47 15.08 -0.41
CA HIS A 224 12.42 14.04 0.62
C HIS A 224 11.00 13.54 0.83
N ILE A 225 10.85 12.30 1.27
CA ILE A 225 9.57 11.62 1.41
C ILE A 225 9.52 10.89 2.74
N TYR A 226 8.38 10.96 3.43
CA TYR A 226 7.98 9.91 4.38
C TYR A 226 6.76 9.18 3.83
N MET A 227 6.68 7.87 4.02
CA MET A 227 5.48 7.09 3.72
C MET A 227 5.38 5.86 4.62
N GLY A 228 4.20 5.58 5.18
CA GLY A 228 4.03 4.42 6.05
C GLY A 228 2.63 4.27 6.63
N SER A 229 2.51 3.41 7.64
CA SER A 229 1.22 3.08 8.26
C SER A 229 0.74 4.08 9.32
N ALA A 230 1.62 4.93 9.83
CA ALA A 230 1.34 5.82 10.95
C ALA A 230 0.37 6.95 10.61
N ASN A 231 -0.61 7.19 11.49
CA ASN A 231 -1.44 8.38 11.42
C ASN A 231 -0.70 9.57 12.07
N MET A 232 -1.21 10.79 11.89
CA MET A 232 -0.74 11.96 12.65
C MET A 232 -1.30 11.92 14.08
N ASP A 233 -0.90 10.89 14.82
CA ASP A 233 -1.43 10.52 16.13
C ASP A 233 -0.26 10.24 17.07
N TRP A 234 -0.28 10.80 18.27
CA TRP A 234 0.80 10.55 19.24
C TRP A 234 0.92 9.05 19.58
N ARG A 235 -0.20 8.31 19.57
CA ARG A 235 -0.23 6.86 19.80
C ARG A 235 0.52 6.13 18.70
N SER A 236 0.50 6.59 17.45
CA SER A 236 1.30 6.01 16.37
C SER A 236 2.81 6.11 16.63
N LEU A 237 3.26 7.05 17.46
CA LEU A 237 4.68 7.25 17.78
C LEU A 237 5.16 6.42 18.98
N THR A 238 4.27 6.16 19.95
CA THR A 238 4.67 5.59 21.25
C THR A 238 3.87 4.37 21.70
N GLN A 239 2.68 4.11 21.16
CA GLN A 239 1.75 3.10 21.68
C GLN A 239 1.23 2.09 20.65
N VAL A 240 1.40 2.38 19.36
CA VAL A 240 0.98 1.52 18.25
C VAL A 240 2.25 1.10 17.51
N LYS A 241 2.28 -0.15 17.06
CA LYS A 241 3.38 -0.63 16.23
C LYS A 241 3.12 -0.24 14.78
N GLU A 242 3.95 0.66 14.25
CA GLU A 242 3.86 1.16 12.88
C GLU A 242 5.13 0.82 12.10
N LEU A 243 5.04 0.85 10.77
CA LEU A 243 6.17 0.73 9.86
C LEU A 243 6.04 1.75 8.72
N GLY A 244 7.16 2.31 8.27
CA GLY A 244 7.25 3.11 7.06
C GLY A 244 8.66 3.16 6.49
N ALA A 245 8.85 4.06 5.53
CA ALA A 245 10.14 4.42 4.98
C ALA A 245 10.26 5.94 4.88
N VAL A 246 11.48 6.44 5.10
CA VAL A 246 11.89 7.80 4.72
C VAL A 246 12.85 7.70 3.56
N ILE A 247 12.61 8.46 2.49
CA ILE A 247 13.50 8.55 1.34
C ILE A 247 14.09 9.96 1.31
N TYR A 248 15.41 10.06 1.41
CA TYR A 248 16.13 11.33 1.32
C TYR A 248 16.74 11.53 -0.06
N ASN A 249 16.89 12.79 -0.47
CA ASN A 249 17.65 13.19 -1.66
C ASN A 249 17.17 12.52 -2.95
N CYS A 250 15.85 12.41 -3.14
CA CYS A 250 15.26 11.66 -4.25
C CYS A 250 14.16 12.49 -4.92
N SER A 251 14.59 13.54 -5.62
CA SER A 251 13.70 14.54 -6.21
C SER A 251 12.75 13.93 -7.24
N HIS A 252 13.23 12.98 -8.05
CA HIS A 252 12.39 12.29 -9.03
C HIS A 252 11.21 11.55 -8.40
N LEU A 253 11.44 10.81 -7.31
CA LEU A 253 10.37 10.12 -6.59
C LEU A 253 9.49 11.10 -5.82
N ALA A 254 10.06 12.15 -5.25
CA ALA A 254 9.30 13.14 -4.49
C ALA A 254 8.35 13.91 -5.40
N GLN A 255 8.80 14.34 -6.57
CA GLN A 255 7.96 14.97 -7.61
C GLN A 255 6.89 14.02 -8.15
N ASP A 256 7.18 12.72 -8.23
CA ASP A 256 6.19 11.73 -8.64
C ASP A 256 5.09 11.53 -7.58
N LEU A 257 5.47 11.43 -6.30
CA LEU A 257 4.51 11.32 -5.20
C LEU A 257 3.71 12.62 -5.00
N GLU A 258 4.31 13.77 -5.27
CA GLU A 258 3.66 15.08 -5.25
C GLU A 258 2.44 15.11 -6.19
N LYS A 259 2.48 14.42 -7.34
CA LYS A 259 1.31 14.31 -8.22
C LYS A 259 0.11 13.66 -7.52
N THR A 260 0.36 12.65 -6.67
CA THR A 260 -0.67 12.02 -5.85
C THR A 260 -1.20 13.01 -4.81
N PHE A 261 -0.33 13.76 -4.12
CA PHE A 261 -0.76 14.83 -3.21
C PHE A 261 -1.64 15.86 -3.92
N GLN A 262 -1.23 16.29 -5.11
CA GLN A 262 -1.97 17.28 -5.90
C GLN A 262 -3.38 16.78 -6.27
N THR A 263 -3.59 15.48 -6.53
CA THR A 263 -4.96 14.96 -6.74
C THR A 263 -5.86 15.20 -5.53
N TYR A 264 -5.35 14.97 -4.32
CA TYR A 264 -6.10 15.24 -3.09
C TYR A 264 -6.29 16.73 -2.88
N TRP A 265 -5.24 17.51 -3.14
CA TRP A 265 -5.22 18.95 -2.98
C TRP A 265 -6.33 19.61 -3.80
N VAL A 266 -6.43 19.29 -5.10
CA VAL A 266 -7.47 19.88 -5.97
C VAL A 266 -8.87 19.40 -5.64
N LEU A 267 -9.01 18.16 -5.16
CA LEU A 267 -10.31 17.62 -4.72
C LEU A 267 -10.79 18.19 -3.38
N GLY A 268 -9.89 18.79 -2.59
CA GLY A 268 -10.22 19.51 -1.37
C GLY A 268 -10.78 20.92 -1.60
N VAL A 269 -10.82 21.41 -2.84
CA VAL A 269 -11.41 22.72 -3.18
C VAL A 269 -12.95 22.65 -3.07
N PRO A 270 -13.63 23.70 -2.56
CA PRO A 270 -15.09 23.73 -2.50
C PRO A 270 -15.74 23.38 -3.85
N LYS A 271 -16.74 22.48 -3.80
CA LYS A 271 -17.50 21.99 -4.98
C LYS A 271 -16.66 21.23 -6.02
N ALA A 272 -15.43 20.84 -5.72
CA ALA A 272 -14.65 19.97 -6.60
C ALA A 272 -15.42 18.67 -6.90
N VAL A 273 -15.27 18.18 -8.12
CA VAL A 273 -15.84 16.92 -8.57
C VAL A 273 -14.72 16.02 -9.03
N LEU A 274 -14.91 14.72 -8.86
CA LEU A 274 -14.00 13.75 -9.42
C LEU A 274 -14.06 13.84 -10.96
N PRO A 275 -12.94 14.12 -11.65
CA PRO A 275 -12.97 14.20 -13.10
C PRO A 275 -13.15 12.81 -13.70
N LYS A 276 -13.83 12.72 -14.86
CA LYS A 276 -13.88 11.47 -15.63
C LYS A 276 -12.49 11.05 -16.13
N THR A 277 -11.67 12.02 -16.46
CA THR A 277 -10.29 11.84 -16.91
C THR A 277 -9.44 12.91 -16.24
N TRP A 278 -8.37 12.47 -15.57
CA TRP A 278 -7.43 13.38 -14.92
C TRP A 278 -6.64 14.18 -15.96
N PRO A 279 -6.39 15.48 -15.72
CA PRO A 279 -5.52 16.28 -16.59
C PRO A 279 -4.10 15.71 -16.65
N GLN A 280 -3.41 15.94 -17.78
CA GLN A 280 -2.14 15.28 -18.08
C GLN A 280 -1.03 15.62 -17.05
N ASN A 281 -1.05 16.81 -16.44
CA ASN A 281 -0.07 17.21 -15.42
C ASN A 281 -0.11 16.34 -14.15
N PHE A 282 -1.19 15.60 -13.88
CA PHE A 282 -1.26 14.63 -12.78
C PHE A 282 -0.73 13.25 -13.18
N SER A 283 -0.43 13.02 -14.46
CA SER A 283 0.00 11.71 -14.97
C SER A 283 1.40 11.35 -14.49
N SER A 284 1.64 10.07 -14.24
CA SER A 284 2.94 9.56 -13.82
C SER A 284 3.63 8.80 -14.95
N HIS A 285 4.95 8.99 -15.07
CA HIS A 285 5.82 8.18 -15.93
C HIS A 285 6.56 7.09 -15.12
N ILE A 286 6.44 7.09 -13.79
CA ILE A 286 7.09 6.16 -12.88
C ILE A 286 6.03 5.17 -12.39
N ASN A 287 6.12 3.92 -12.87
CA ASN A 287 5.10 2.91 -12.61
C ASN A 287 5.69 1.50 -12.63
N ARG A 288 4.86 0.47 -12.45
CA ARG A 288 5.32 -0.93 -12.39
C ARG A 288 6.00 -1.44 -13.66
N PHE A 289 5.69 -0.85 -14.82
CA PHE A 289 6.27 -1.25 -16.12
C PHE A 289 7.49 -0.40 -16.49
N GLN A 290 7.53 0.84 -16.00
CA GLN A 290 8.64 1.78 -16.14
C GLN A 290 8.95 2.36 -14.76
N PRO A 291 9.61 1.62 -13.86
CA PRO A 291 9.89 2.11 -12.52
C PRO A 291 11.00 3.17 -12.57
N PHE A 292 11.16 3.91 -11.48
CA PHE A 292 12.36 4.71 -11.28
C PHE A 292 13.56 3.75 -11.23
N HIS A 293 14.69 4.16 -11.81
CA HIS A 293 15.97 3.45 -11.70
C HIS A 293 17.01 4.39 -11.11
N GLY A 294 17.64 4.00 -10.02
CA GLY A 294 18.68 4.81 -9.39
C GLY A 294 19.53 4.00 -8.41
N LEU A 295 20.32 4.73 -7.61
CA LEU A 295 21.14 4.16 -6.54
C LEU A 295 20.58 4.61 -5.21
N PHE A 296 20.29 3.67 -4.32
CA PHE A 296 19.94 3.95 -2.93
C PHE A 296 21.10 3.50 -2.07
N ASP A 297 21.82 4.44 -1.46
CA ASP A 297 23.07 4.15 -0.72
C ASP A 297 24.07 3.30 -1.54
N GLY A 298 24.20 3.62 -2.83
CA GLY A 298 25.07 2.89 -3.77
C GLY A 298 24.51 1.57 -4.29
N VAL A 299 23.33 1.13 -3.85
CA VAL A 299 22.69 -0.11 -4.30
C VAL A 299 21.75 0.15 -5.48
N PRO A 300 21.90 -0.55 -6.62
CA PRO A 300 20.95 -0.48 -7.74
C PRO A 300 19.53 -0.78 -7.27
N THR A 301 18.65 0.21 -7.45
CA THR A 301 17.30 0.21 -6.91
C THR A 301 16.31 0.63 -7.97
N THR A 302 15.22 -0.14 -8.08
CA THR A 302 14.01 0.31 -8.76
C THR A 302 12.92 0.60 -7.75
N ALA A 303 12.18 1.69 -7.97
CA ALA A 303 11.08 2.05 -7.09
C ALA A 303 9.90 2.68 -7.85
N TYR A 304 8.70 2.52 -7.33
CA TYR A 304 7.53 3.26 -7.81
C TYR A 304 6.45 3.35 -6.72
N PHE A 305 5.59 4.36 -6.84
CA PHE A 305 4.40 4.49 -6.00
C PHE A 305 3.16 3.96 -6.71
N SER A 306 2.28 3.35 -5.92
CA SER A 306 0.93 2.98 -6.29
C SER A 306 -0.10 3.78 -5.51
N ALA A 307 -1.33 3.86 -6.03
CA ALA A 307 -2.42 4.59 -5.40
C ALA A 307 -3.75 3.83 -5.48
N SER A 308 -4.62 4.10 -4.53
CA SER A 308 -6.04 3.71 -4.54
C SER A 308 -6.92 4.93 -4.23
N PRO A 309 -8.23 4.87 -4.51
CA PRO A 309 -8.88 3.91 -5.41
C PRO A 309 -8.53 4.19 -6.88
N PRO A 310 -8.90 3.31 -7.84
CA PRO A 310 -8.69 3.53 -9.27
C PRO A 310 -9.20 4.89 -9.78
N ALA A 311 -10.27 5.41 -9.18
CA ALA A 311 -10.80 6.75 -9.44
C ALA A 311 -9.79 7.89 -9.20
N LEU A 312 -8.86 7.71 -8.26
CA LEU A 312 -7.80 8.67 -7.93
C LEU A 312 -6.44 8.28 -8.54
N CYS A 313 -6.44 7.42 -9.57
CA CYS A 313 -5.24 7.07 -10.32
C CYS A 313 -5.25 7.78 -11.67
N PRO A 314 -4.55 8.92 -11.82
CA PRO A 314 -4.27 9.51 -13.12
C PRO A 314 -3.55 8.54 -14.06
N GLN A 315 -3.49 8.90 -15.34
CA GLN A 315 -2.81 8.07 -16.35
C GLN A 315 -1.38 7.73 -15.91
N GLY A 316 -1.03 6.45 -16.06
CA GLY A 316 0.30 5.92 -15.73
C GLY A 316 0.52 5.60 -14.25
N ARG A 317 -0.27 6.12 -13.30
CA ARG A 317 -0.14 5.73 -11.88
C ARG A 317 -0.56 4.27 -11.70
N THR A 318 0.35 3.44 -11.17
CA THR A 318 0.03 2.04 -10.82
C THR A 318 -1.09 2.00 -9.77
N ARG A 319 -2.09 1.15 -9.98
CA ARG A 319 -3.14 0.92 -8.97
C ARG A 319 -2.61 0.03 -7.84
N ASP A 320 -2.97 0.36 -6.61
CA ASP A 320 -2.42 -0.27 -5.40
C ASP A 320 -2.62 -1.80 -5.35
N LEU A 321 -3.83 -2.25 -5.68
CA LEU A 321 -4.14 -3.68 -5.78
C LEU A 321 -3.28 -4.38 -6.85
N GLU A 322 -3.06 -3.73 -8.00
CA GLU A 322 -2.25 -4.30 -9.09
C GLU A 322 -0.77 -4.38 -8.71
N ALA A 323 -0.27 -3.45 -7.89
CA ALA A 323 1.09 -3.48 -7.35
C ALA A 323 1.27 -4.64 -6.37
N LEU A 324 0.37 -4.79 -5.39
CA LEU A 324 0.38 -5.93 -4.45
C LEU A 324 0.34 -7.28 -5.16
N LEU A 325 -0.60 -7.44 -6.10
CA LEU A 325 -0.73 -8.67 -6.89
C LEU A 325 0.51 -8.95 -7.75
N ALA A 326 1.16 -7.92 -8.29
CA ALA A 326 2.42 -8.09 -9.03
C ALA A 326 3.55 -8.58 -8.13
N VAL A 327 3.69 -8.01 -6.92
CA VAL A 327 4.71 -8.46 -5.97
C VAL A 327 4.45 -9.90 -5.54
N MET A 328 3.22 -10.25 -5.12
CA MET A 328 2.82 -11.63 -4.80
C MET A 328 3.05 -12.58 -5.98
N GLY A 329 2.68 -12.15 -7.19
CA GLY A 329 2.83 -12.92 -8.41
C GLY A 329 4.29 -13.13 -8.84
N SER A 330 5.21 -12.25 -8.44
CA SER A 330 6.62 -12.37 -8.79
C SER A 330 7.40 -13.32 -7.86
N ALA A 331 6.93 -13.50 -6.62
CA ALA A 331 7.57 -14.31 -5.59
C ALA A 331 7.79 -15.76 -6.02
N GLN A 332 8.93 -16.32 -5.61
CA GLN A 332 9.35 -17.69 -5.88
C GLN A 332 9.71 -18.45 -4.60
N GLU A 333 10.14 -17.75 -3.55
CA GLU A 333 10.59 -18.42 -2.33
C GLU A 333 9.64 -18.18 -1.16
N PHE A 334 9.32 -16.91 -0.89
CA PHE A 334 8.44 -16.57 0.23
C PHE A 334 7.62 -15.31 -0.01
N ILE A 335 6.49 -15.25 0.68
CA ILE A 335 5.68 -14.04 0.88
C ILE A 335 5.47 -13.88 2.37
N TYR A 336 6.10 -12.86 2.96
CA TYR A 336 5.91 -12.50 4.36
C TYR A 336 5.16 -11.17 4.42
N ALA A 337 4.01 -11.14 5.06
CA ALA A 337 3.16 -9.95 5.12
C ALA A 337 2.69 -9.67 6.54
N SER A 338 2.75 -8.40 6.94
CA SER A 338 2.14 -7.93 8.18
C SER A 338 1.13 -6.83 7.90
N VAL A 339 -0.10 -7.07 8.36
CA VAL A 339 -1.25 -6.16 8.19
C VAL A 339 -2.04 -6.08 9.49
N MET A 340 -2.67 -4.93 9.75
CA MET A 340 -3.59 -4.84 10.89
C MET A 340 -4.82 -5.73 10.69
N GLU A 341 -5.37 -5.76 9.47
CA GLU A 341 -6.66 -6.41 9.20
C GLU A 341 -6.67 -7.11 7.85
N TYR A 342 -7.36 -8.27 7.80
CA TYR A 342 -7.46 -9.13 6.63
C TYR A 342 -8.90 -9.65 6.45
N PHE A 343 -9.54 -9.23 5.36
CA PHE A 343 -10.90 -9.63 5.01
C PHE A 343 -10.99 -9.90 3.51
N PRO A 344 -11.24 -11.14 3.06
CA PRO A 344 -11.54 -11.46 1.68
C PRO A 344 -12.98 -11.04 1.31
N THR A 345 -13.41 -9.88 1.80
CA THR A 345 -14.76 -9.31 1.64
C THR A 345 -14.68 -7.78 1.62
N THR A 346 -15.80 -7.12 1.33
CA THR A 346 -16.02 -5.76 1.78
C THR A 346 -16.15 -5.72 3.30
N ARG A 347 -15.76 -4.60 3.89
CA ARG A 347 -15.82 -4.30 5.32
C ARG A 347 -16.80 -3.18 5.63
N PHE A 348 -16.81 -2.12 4.81
CA PHE A 348 -17.60 -0.93 5.08
C PHE A 348 -18.88 -0.86 4.24
N SER A 349 -19.02 -1.77 3.28
CA SER A 349 -20.22 -1.92 2.45
C SER A 349 -21.17 -2.97 3.05
N HIS A 350 -22.47 -2.64 3.10
CA HIS A 350 -23.52 -3.52 3.62
C HIS A 350 -24.61 -3.78 2.56
N PRO A 351 -25.02 -5.05 2.34
CA PRO A 351 -24.49 -6.26 2.97
C PRO A 351 -23.03 -6.56 2.55
N PRO A 352 -22.25 -7.27 3.38
CA PRO A 352 -20.89 -7.65 3.02
C PRO A 352 -20.87 -8.49 1.73
N ARG A 353 -19.93 -8.20 0.83
CA ARG A 353 -19.72 -8.96 -0.40
C ARG A 353 -18.39 -9.69 -0.36
N TYR A 354 -18.37 -10.93 -0.85
CA TYR A 354 -17.13 -11.69 -1.03
C TYR A 354 -16.22 -11.05 -2.09
N TRP A 355 -14.93 -10.96 -1.76
CA TRP A 355 -13.89 -10.37 -2.58
C TRP A 355 -12.56 -11.11 -2.34
N PRO A 356 -12.30 -12.19 -3.09
CA PRO A 356 -11.18 -13.09 -2.80
C PRO A 356 -9.86 -12.68 -3.43
N VAL A 357 -9.70 -11.47 -3.95
CA VAL A 357 -8.61 -11.17 -4.89
C VAL A 357 -7.22 -11.40 -4.27
N LEU A 358 -6.96 -10.84 -3.08
CA LEU A 358 -5.70 -11.06 -2.37
C LEU A 358 -5.61 -12.48 -1.77
N ASP A 359 -6.72 -13.02 -1.27
CA ASP A 359 -6.80 -14.38 -0.73
C ASP A 359 -6.43 -15.44 -1.78
N ASN A 360 -7.01 -15.35 -2.98
CA ASN A 360 -6.66 -16.19 -4.12
C ASN A 360 -5.19 -16.05 -4.52
N ALA A 361 -4.62 -14.85 -4.47
CA ALA A 361 -3.21 -14.63 -4.80
C ALA A 361 -2.27 -15.34 -3.82
N LEU A 362 -2.55 -15.26 -2.51
CA LEU A 362 -1.81 -15.97 -1.47
C LEU A 362 -1.93 -17.49 -1.65
N ARG A 363 -3.16 -17.99 -1.84
CA ARG A 363 -3.40 -19.42 -2.08
C ARG A 363 -2.69 -19.91 -3.35
N ALA A 364 -2.79 -19.17 -4.45
CA ALA A 364 -2.15 -19.52 -5.70
C ALA A 364 -0.62 -19.54 -5.58
N ALA A 365 -0.01 -18.60 -4.85
CA ALA A 365 1.43 -18.60 -4.59
C ALA A 365 1.86 -19.88 -3.86
N ALA A 366 1.13 -20.28 -2.81
CA ALA A 366 1.45 -21.49 -2.05
C ALA A 366 1.27 -22.77 -2.90
N PHE A 367 0.13 -22.93 -3.58
CA PHE A 367 -0.17 -24.17 -4.32
C PHE A 367 0.52 -24.29 -5.66
N SER A 368 0.61 -23.19 -6.43
CA SER A 368 1.09 -23.26 -7.82
C SER A 368 2.61 -23.12 -7.92
N LYS A 369 3.26 -22.58 -6.88
CA LYS A 369 4.70 -22.28 -6.89
C LYS A 369 5.46 -22.82 -5.68
N GLY A 370 4.77 -23.38 -4.68
CA GLY A 370 5.42 -23.81 -3.44
C GLY A 370 6.01 -22.66 -2.61
N VAL A 371 5.53 -21.42 -2.84
CA VAL A 371 6.00 -20.23 -2.12
C VAL A 371 5.57 -20.33 -0.65
N ARG A 372 6.50 -20.08 0.27
CA ARG A 372 6.21 -20.04 1.72
C ARG A 372 5.44 -18.77 2.07
N VAL A 373 4.18 -18.90 2.47
CA VAL A 373 3.35 -17.76 2.86
C VAL A 373 3.31 -17.66 4.38
N ARG A 374 3.69 -16.49 4.92
CA ARG A 374 3.51 -16.15 6.34
C ARG A 374 2.74 -14.84 6.47
N LEU A 375 1.59 -14.91 7.13
CA LEU A 375 0.72 -13.75 7.38
C LEU A 375 0.68 -13.46 8.88
N LEU A 376 1.14 -12.26 9.26
CA LEU A 376 1.13 -11.76 10.64
C LEU A 376 0.10 -10.64 10.80
N VAL A 377 -1.00 -10.92 11.49
CA VAL A 377 -2.15 -10.01 11.58
C VAL A 377 -2.23 -9.34 12.95
N GLY A 378 -2.45 -8.04 13.01
CA GLY A 378 -2.62 -7.33 14.28
C GLY A 378 -3.85 -7.81 15.06
N CYS A 379 -3.70 -8.01 16.38
CA CYS A 379 -4.84 -8.20 17.26
C CYS A 379 -4.73 -7.34 18.53
N GLY A 380 -5.84 -6.69 18.89
CA GLY A 380 -6.00 -5.95 20.14
C GLY A 380 -7.47 -5.97 20.60
N LEU A 381 -7.80 -5.15 21.60
CA LEU A 381 -9.15 -5.07 22.19
C LEU A 381 -10.25 -4.56 21.24
N ASN A 382 -9.88 -3.91 20.13
CA ASN A 382 -10.83 -3.37 19.15
C ASN A 382 -10.85 -4.17 17.83
N THR A 383 -10.18 -5.32 17.77
CA THR A 383 -10.19 -6.17 16.57
C THR A 383 -11.58 -6.75 16.33
N ASP A 384 -12.03 -6.70 15.08
CA ASP A 384 -13.28 -7.34 14.66
C ASP A 384 -13.13 -8.88 14.67
N PRO A 385 -13.89 -9.61 15.51
CA PRO A 385 -13.76 -11.06 15.63
C PRO A 385 -14.18 -11.82 14.37
N THR A 386 -14.94 -11.21 13.46
CA THR A 386 -15.33 -11.83 12.19
C THR A 386 -14.14 -12.03 11.24
N MET A 387 -12.97 -11.47 11.56
CA MET A 387 -11.71 -11.70 10.85
C MET A 387 -11.21 -13.15 10.99
N PHE A 388 -11.34 -13.75 12.17
CA PHE A 388 -10.65 -15.00 12.52
C PHE A 388 -11.08 -16.21 11.68
N PRO A 389 -12.36 -16.40 11.32
CA PRO A 389 -12.75 -17.46 10.39
C PRO A 389 -12.02 -17.40 9.03
N TYR A 390 -11.76 -16.20 8.50
CA TYR A 390 -11.01 -16.05 7.24
C TYR A 390 -9.54 -16.43 7.40
N LEU A 391 -8.93 -16.02 8.53
CA LEU A 391 -7.55 -16.40 8.84
C LEU A 391 -7.39 -17.91 9.01
N ARG A 392 -8.33 -18.57 9.70
CA ARG A 392 -8.38 -20.04 9.84
C ARG A 392 -8.56 -20.73 8.48
N SER A 393 -9.43 -20.19 7.62
CA SER A 393 -9.63 -20.71 6.26
C SER A 393 -8.35 -20.67 5.42
N LEU A 394 -7.52 -19.64 5.60
CA LEU A 394 -6.23 -19.52 4.92
C LEU A 394 -5.22 -20.52 5.50
N GLN A 395 -5.09 -20.60 6.83
CA GLN A 395 -4.17 -21.50 7.52
C GLN A 395 -4.48 -22.99 7.28
N ALA A 396 -5.77 -23.36 7.17
CA ALA A 396 -6.21 -24.74 6.96
C ALA A 396 -5.68 -25.39 5.66
N LEU A 397 -5.12 -24.58 4.75
CA LEU A 397 -4.49 -25.06 3.53
C LEU A 397 -3.05 -25.57 3.71
N SER A 398 -2.42 -25.30 4.87
CA SER A 398 -1.05 -25.74 5.13
C SER A 398 -0.97 -27.26 5.08
N ASN A 399 -0.16 -27.80 4.17
CA ASN A 399 0.02 -29.23 3.99
C ASN A 399 1.49 -29.51 3.60
N PRO A 400 2.36 -29.74 4.60
CA PRO A 400 3.77 -30.05 4.36
C PRO A 400 3.99 -31.27 3.45
N ALA A 401 3.12 -32.28 3.51
CA ALA A 401 3.23 -33.48 2.66
C ALA A 401 2.97 -33.18 1.18
N ALA A 402 2.22 -32.11 0.88
CA ALA A 402 1.97 -31.61 -0.47
C ALA A 402 2.87 -30.42 -0.85
N ASN A 403 3.89 -30.10 -0.04
CA ASN A 403 4.75 -28.93 -0.21
C ASN A 403 3.97 -27.59 -0.27
N VAL A 404 2.87 -27.49 0.49
CA VAL A 404 2.07 -26.27 0.63
C VAL A 404 2.34 -25.66 2.01
N SER A 405 2.90 -24.45 2.05
CA SER A 405 3.26 -23.76 3.31
C SER A 405 2.50 -22.44 3.44
N VAL A 406 1.52 -22.44 4.33
CA VAL A 406 0.73 -21.27 4.68
C VAL A 406 0.62 -21.19 6.20
N ASP A 407 1.33 -20.24 6.80
CA ASP A 407 1.31 -20.00 8.24
C ASP A 407 0.64 -18.66 8.54
N VAL A 408 -0.25 -18.67 9.53
CA VAL A 408 -0.92 -17.45 10.00
C VAL A 408 -0.72 -17.31 11.50
N LYS A 409 -0.31 -16.12 11.92
CA LYS A 409 -0.21 -15.74 13.34
C LYS A 409 -0.90 -14.42 13.58
N VAL A 410 -1.34 -14.22 14.81
CA VAL A 410 -1.78 -12.92 15.31
C VAL A 410 -0.67 -12.28 16.13
N PHE A 411 -0.46 -10.97 15.99
CA PHE A 411 0.47 -10.19 16.78
C PHE A 411 -0.30 -9.42 17.85
N ILE A 412 -0.12 -9.82 19.11
CA ILE A 412 -0.80 -9.24 20.26
C ILE A 412 0.17 -8.33 20.98
N VAL A 413 -0.17 -7.05 21.07
CA VAL A 413 0.55 -6.08 21.91
C VAL A 413 -0.17 -6.05 23.27
N PRO A 414 0.46 -6.50 24.37
CA PRO A 414 -0.19 -6.47 25.68
C PRO A 414 -0.56 -5.05 26.09
N VAL A 415 -1.72 -4.90 26.73
CA VAL A 415 -2.23 -3.61 27.21
C VAL A 415 -1.44 -3.15 28.43
N GLY A 416 -1.17 -4.06 29.37
CA GLY A 416 -0.44 -3.73 30.59
C GLY A 416 -1.08 -2.55 31.34
N ASN A 417 -0.28 -1.54 31.68
CA ASN A 417 -0.73 -0.35 32.39
C ASN A 417 -1.32 0.74 31.48
N HIS A 418 -1.47 0.48 30.17
CA HIS A 418 -1.90 1.47 29.16
C HIS A 418 -3.40 1.39 28.83
N SER A 419 -4.22 0.83 29.73
CA SER A 419 -5.66 0.60 29.50
C SER A 419 -6.49 1.89 29.40
N ASN A 420 -5.96 3.01 29.90
CA ASN A 420 -6.51 4.35 29.79
C ASN A 420 -6.36 4.97 28.38
N ILE A 421 -5.57 4.37 27.49
CA ILE A 421 -5.27 4.90 26.16
C ILE A 421 -6.09 4.12 25.10
N PRO A 422 -7.21 4.67 24.60
CA PRO A 422 -8.06 3.96 23.65
C PRO A 422 -7.39 3.78 22.28
N PHE A 423 -7.81 2.76 21.52
CA PHE A 423 -7.32 2.46 20.15
C PHE A 423 -5.79 2.42 20.03
N SER A 424 -5.13 1.97 21.08
CA SER A 424 -3.68 1.79 21.14
C SER A 424 -3.34 0.30 21.22
N ARG A 425 -2.07 -0.04 21.45
CA ARG A 425 -1.61 -1.43 21.70
C ARG A 425 -2.07 -2.39 20.59
N VAL A 426 -1.74 -2.04 19.35
CA VAL A 426 -2.04 -2.87 18.18
C VAL A 426 -0.87 -2.83 17.20
N ASN A 427 -0.69 -3.90 16.42
CA ASN A 427 0.16 -3.86 15.24
C ASN A 427 -0.63 -3.28 14.06
N HIS A 428 -0.27 -2.06 13.68
CA HIS A 428 -0.90 -1.30 12.63
C HIS A 428 -0.06 -1.26 11.34
N SER A 429 1.00 -2.04 11.23
CA SER A 429 1.84 -2.12 10.03
C SER A 429 1.04 -2.58 8.80
N LYS A 430 1.44 -2.14 7.60
CA LYS A 430 0.97 -2.69 6.30
C LYS A 430 2.14 -2.85 5.34
N PHE A 431 2.75 -4.02 5.33
CA PHE A 431 3.85 -4.31 4.42
C PHE A 431 3.84 -5.77 3.99
N MET A 432 4.55 -6.03 2.88
CA MET A 432 4.83 -7.37 2.38
C MET A 432 6.24 -7.40 1.82
N VAL A 433 6.95 -8.50 2.04
CA VAL A 433 8.29 -8.72 1.53
C VAL A 433 8.40 -10.11 0.92
N THR A 434 9.18 -10.17 -0.16
CA THR A 434 9.53 -11.37 -0.94
C THR A 434 11.03 -11.33 -1.20
N GLU A 435 11.59 -12.39 -1.80
CA GLU A 435 13.00 -12.38 -2.20
C GLU A 435 13.32 -11.36 -3.30
N LYS A 436 12.29 -10.85 -4.00
CA LYS A 436 12.46 -9.93 -5.15
C LYS A 436 12.11 -8.47 -4.83
N ALA A 437 11.14 -8.24 -3.95
CA ALA A 437 10.61 -6.91 -3.73
C ALA A 437 10.06 -6.72 -2.31
N ALA A 438 10.12 -5.47 -1.85
CA ALA A 438 9.44 -4.96 -0.67
C ALA A 438 8.26 -4.08 -1.10
N TYR A 439 7.13 -4.23 -0.44
CA TYR A 439 5.95 -3.38 -0.52
C TYR A 439 5.67 -2.77 0.86
N ILE A 440 5.58 -1.45 0.95
CA ILE A 440 5.20 -0.72 2.16
C ILE A 440 4.01 0.15 1.79
N GLY A 441 2.92 0.12 2.57
CA GLY A 441 1.72 0.86 2.20
C GLY A 441 0.89 1.34 3.38
N THR A 442 -0.27 1.91 3.04
CA THR A 442 -1.21 2.48 4.01
C THR A 442 -2.48 1.63 4.19
N SER A 443 -2.70 0.67 3.30
CA SER A 443 -3.98 -0.03 3.10
C SER A 443 -4.05 -1.36 3.86
N ASN A 444 -5.10 -1.55 4.68
CA ASN A 444 -5.42 -2.89 5.21
C ASN A 444 -5.94 -3.78 4.07
N TRP A 445 -5.99 -5.10 4.28
CA TRP A 445 -6.34 -6.04 3.22
C TRP A 445 -7.83 -6.38 3.23
N SER A 446 -8.63 -5.46 2.70
CA SER A 446 -10.04 -5.67 2.34
C SER A 446 -10.41 -4.86 1.11
N GLU A 447 -11.53 -5.19 0.46
CA GLU A 447 -11.88 -4.58 -0.83
C GLU A 447 -11.95 -3.05 -0.80
N ASP A 448 -12.55 -2.48 0.27
CA ASP A 448 -12.80 -1.04 0.36
C ASP A 448 -11.51 -0.22 0.35
N TYR A 449 -10.39 -0.78 0.85
CA TYR A 449 -9.07 -0.12 0.82
C TYR A 449 -8.49 0.03 -0.60
N PHE A 450 -8.97 -0.76 -1.54
CA PHE A 450 -8.53 -0.74 -2.93
C PHE A 450 -9.57 -0.15 -3.89
N SER A 451 -10.83 -0.05 -3.49
CA SER A 451 -11.94 0.33 -4.36
C SER A 451 -12.57 1.69 -4.05
N SER A 452 -12.56 2.13 -2.79
CA SER A 452 -13.23 3.37 -2.36
C SER A 452 -12.36 4.27 -1.48
N THR A 453 -11.47 3.70 -0.68
CA THR A 453 -10.58 4.43 0.22
C THR A 453 -9.30 4.82 -0.49
N ALA A 454 -8.86 6.06 -0.27
CA ALA A 454 -7.57 6.52 -0.78
C ALA A 454 -6.42 5.95 0.02
N GLY A 455 -5.46 5.35 -0.66
CA GLY A 455 -4.25 4.81 -0.07
C GLY A 455 -3.08 4.92 -1.05
N VAL A 456 -1.89 4.67 -0.54
CA VAL A 456 -0.66 4.62 -1.33
C VAL A 456 0.18 3.42 -0.94
N GLY A 457 0.90 2.88 -1.92
CA GLY A 457 1.93 1.85 -1.76
C GLY A 457 3.27 2.29 -2.36
N LEU A 458 4.37 1.84 -1.78
CA LEU A 458 5.73 1.99 -2.26
C LEU A 458 6.27 0.59 -2.54
N VAL A 459 6.68 0.34 -3.79
CA VAL A 459 7.36 -0.89 -4.18
C VAL A 459 8.83 -0.58 -4.41
N VAL A 460 9.70 -1.36 -3.79
CA VAL A 460 11.16 -1.25 -3.91
C VAL A 460 11.74 -2.62 -4.27
N THR A 461 12.59 -2.63 -5.28
CA THR A 461 13.42 -3.79 -5.64
C THR A 461 14.87 -3.33 -5.69
N GLN A 462 15.69 -3.89 -4.83
CA GLN A 462 17.14 -3.75 -4.88
C GLN A 462 17.76 -5.06 -5.33
N SER A 463 18.70 -4.95 -6.27
CA SER A 463 19.55 -6.07 -6.67
C SER A 463 20.87 -5.95 -5.91
N PRO A 464 21.26 -6.94 -5.08
CA PRO A 464 22.55 -6.89 -4.41
C PRO A 464 23.65 -6.85 -5.48
N GLY A 465 24.50 -5.82 -5.43
CA GLY A 465 25.68 -5.72 -6.29
C GLY A 465 26.74 -6.77 -5.92
N ALA A 466 27.84 -6.82 -6.68
CA ALA A 466 28.94 -7.76 -6.42
C ALA A 466 29.61 -7.57 -5.03
N GLN A 467 29.48 -6.38 -4.44
CA GLN A 467 29.89 -6.07 -3.06
C GLN A 467 28.87 -5.09 -2.46
N PRO A 468 27.79 -5.58 -1.82
CA PRO A 468 26.79 -4.69 -1.23
C PRO A 468 27.38 -3.96 -0.01
N ALA A 469 27.18 -2.65 0.08
CA ALA A 469 27.60 -1.82 1.22
C ALA A 469 26.77 -2.09 2.50
N GLY A 470 25.68 -2.86 2.39
CA GLY A 470 24.79 -3.21 3.50
C GLY A 470 23.66 -4.14 3.04
N ALA A 471 22.79 -4.53 3.97
CA ALA A 471 21.60 -5.32 3.67
C ALA A 471 20.62 -4.54 2.79
N THR A 472 20.03 -5.20 1.78
CA THR A 472 18.97 -4.58 0.97
C THR A 472 17.74 -4.27 1.81
N VAL A 473 16.88 -3.37 1.34
CA VAL A 473 15.59 -3.05 1.97
C VAL A 473 14.73 -4.31 2.10
N GLN A 474 14.76 -5.22 1.11
CA GLN A 474 14.07 -6.51 1.22
C GLN A 474 14.62 -7.34 2.40
N GLU A 475 15.94 -7.40 2.56
CA GLU A 475 16.54 -8.14 3.67
C GLU A 475 16.26 -7.50 5.03
N GLN A 476 16.38 -6.18 5.15
CA GLN A 476 16.05 -5.46 6.38
C GLN A 476 14.58 -5.66 6.76
N LEU A 477 13.66 -5.56 5.80
CA LEU A 477 12.23 -5.74 6.04
C LEU A 477 11.88 -7.20 6.39
N ARG A 478 12.57 -8.17 5.78
CA ARG A 478 12.47 -9.59 6.14
C ARG A 478 12.92 -9.82 7.58
N GLN A 479 14.05 -9.25 7.99
CA GLN A 479 14.56 -9.36 9.36
C GLN A 479 13.61 -8.77 10.40
N LEU A 480 12.99 -7.62 10.11
CA LEU A 480 11.97 -7.02 10.98
C LEU A 480 10.73 -7.92 11.10
N PHE A 481 10.26 -8.48 9.97
CA PHE A 481 9.16 -9.44 9.99
C PHE A 481 9.50 -10.68 10.81
N GLU A 482 10.68 -11.28 10.61
CA GLU A 482 11.09 -12.51 11.30
C GLU A 482 11.31 -12.30 12.80
N ARG A 483 11.81 -11.12 13.21
CA ARG A 483 11.86 -10.69 14.61
C ARG A 483 10.47 -10.72 15.22
N ASP A 484 9.50 -10.09 14.57
CA ASP A 484 8.15 -9.99 15.09
C ASP A 484 7.45 -11.36 15.08
N TRP A 485 7.62 -12.14 14.01
CA TRP A 485 7.08 -13.49 13.82
C TRP A 485 7.56 -14.50 14.87
N SER A 486 8.82 -14.37 15.27
CA SER A 486 9.47 -15.28 16.23
C SER A 486 9.34 -14.79 17.67
N SER A 487 8.79 -13.59 17.89
CA SER A 487 8.58 -13.03 19.21
C SER A 487 7.47 -13.76 19.98
N ARG A 488 7.48 -13.61 21.30
CA ARG A 488 6.39 -14.08 22.19
C ARG A 488 5.03 -13.41 21.93
N TYR A 489 5.03 -12.32 21.15
CA TYR A 489 3.83 -11.56 20.79
C TYR A 489 3.11 -12.14 19.57
N ALA A 490 3.78 -12.99 18.79
CA ALA A 490 3.22 -13.65 17.63
C ALA A 490 2.68 -15.05 18.00
N VAL A 491 1.37 -15.15 18.14
CA VAL A 491 0.65 -16.35 18.61
C VAL A 491 -0.06 -17.03 17.43
N GLY A 492 0.01 -18.36 17.35
CA GLY A 492 -0.74 -19.12 16.34
C GLY A 492 -2.24 -19.14 16.63
N LEU A 493 -3.07 -19.32 15.61
CA LEU A 493 -4.54 -19.32 15.74
C LEU A 493 -5.12 -20.51 16.52
N ASP A 494 -4.28 -21.47 16.89
CA ASP A 494 -4.62 -22.64 17.72
C ASP A 494 -3.88 -22.60 19.08
N GLY A 495 -3.03 -21.60 19.31
CA GLY A 495 -2.20 -21.48 20.50
C GLY A 495 -2.85 -20.59 21.57
N GLN A 496 -2.69 -20.91 22.86
CA GLN A 496 -3.13 -20.04 23.94
C GLN A 496 -2.09 -18.92 24.19
N ALA A 497 -2.53 -17.66 24.18
CA ALA A 497 -1.69 -16.50 24.51
C ALA A 497 -1.70 -16.23 26.04
N PRO A 498 -0.55 -15.93 26.68
CA PRO A 498 -0.54 -15.38 28.04
C PRO A 498 -1.16 -13.97 28.06
N GLY A 499 -2.18 -13.73 28.90
CA GLY A 499 -2.76 -12.39 29.13
C GLY A 499 -3.56 -11.83 27.94
N GLN A 500 -4.67 -12.49 27.60
CA GLN A 500 -5.51 -12.22 26.41
C GLN A 500 -6.05 -10.77 26.30
N ASP A 501 -5.24 -9.86 25.75
CA ASP A 501 -5.64 -8.51 25.32
C ASP A 501 -6.01 -8.47 23.82
N CYS A 502 -6.66 -9.54 23.36
CA CYS A 502 -7.09 -9.74 21.98
C CYS A 502 -8.52 -10.29 21.99
N VAL A 503 -9.40 -9.79 21.13
CA VAL A 503 -10.83 -10.19 21.07
C VAL A 503 -11.02 -11.64 20.59
N TRP A 504 -9.94 -12.28 20.12
CA TRP A 504 -9.95 -13.69 19.73
C TRP A 504 -10.31 -14.61 20.90
N GLN A 505 -11.40 -15.35 20.75
CA GLN A 505 -11.71 -16.52 21.58
C GLN A 505 -11.31 -17.76 20.78
N GLY A 506 -10.33 -18.52 21.29
CA GLY A 506 -9.79 -19.71 20.64
C GLY A 506 -10.82 -20.78 20.34
#